data_AF-A0A1I6RDF8-F1
#
_entry.id   AF-A0A1I6RDF8-F1
#
_cell.length_a   1.000
_cell.length_b   1.000
_cell.length_c   1.000
_cell.angle_alpha   90.00
_cell.angle_beta   90.00
_cell.angle_gamma   90.00
#
_symmetry.space_group_name_H-M   'P 1'
#
loop_
_entity.id
_entity.type
_entity.pdbx_description
1 polymer ?
#
loop_
_entity_poly.entity_id
_entity_poly.type
_entity_poly.pdbx_seq_one_letter_code
_entity_poly.pdbx_strand_id
1 'polypeptide(L)'
;MRTEPAVTLHTVCGLEELAGHGARGVSHVLSLLDPGTPEPAAFTAYGAHARTTLRFHDCLGPGDGLVPPEPEHVAAILDFGRALDGAGHLLVHCHYGLSRSTAALLTLFAQAEPDASAAALVERLHALREPAWPNARMIGYADAMLGRDGELSAAVRRLHALQLRVRPHLAELLRGLGRGAEVEAAETLWVACAGSAPHLPAGVKLPSFHT
;
A
#
# COMPACT_ATOMS: atom_id res chain seq x y z
N MET A 1 -16.48 22.08 19.76
CA MET A 1 -17.24 20.97 19.16
C MET A 1 -16.44 20.51 17.95
N ARG A 2 -15.63 19.45 18.09
CA ARG A 2 -14.89 18.89 16.96
C ARG A 2 -15.89 18.05 16.17
N THR A 3 -16.23 18.51 14.97
CA THR A 3 -17.03 17.77 14.00
C THR A 3 -16.39 16.39 13.81
N GLU A 4 -17.17 15.33 13.98
CA GLU A 4 -16.72 13.95 13.71
C GLU A 4 -16.13 13.86 12.30
N PRO A 5 -15.04 13.09 12.06
CA PRO A 5 -14.51 12.98 10.72
C PRO A 5 -15.53 12.25 9.86
N ALA A 6 -16.01 12.96 8.85
CA ALA A 6 -16.95 12.47 7.87
C ALA A 6 -16.33 11.33 7.05
N VAL A 7 -17.14 10.33 6.71
CA VAL A 7 -16.73 9.11 6.00
C VAL A 7 -15.92 9.48 4.76
N THR A 8 -14.63 9.10 4.76
CA THR A 8 -13.76 9.19 3.59
C THR A 8 -13.76 7.85 2.86
N LEU A 9 -14.25 7.81 1.63
CA LEU A 9 -14.15 6.63 0.77
C LEU A 9 -12.70 6.50 0.28
N HIS A 10 -12.16 5.28 0.23
CA HIS A 10 -10.79 5.03 -0.19
C HIS A 10 -10.76 4.11 -1.42
N THR A 11 -9.94 4.48 -2.41
CA THR A 11 -9.61 3.63 -3.56
C THR A 11 -8.10 3.54 -3.72
N VAL A 12 -7.60 2.32 -3.96
CA VAL A 12 -6.22 2.09 -4.43
C VAL A 12 -6.28 1.41 -5.79
N CYS A 13 -5.51 1.92 -6.75
CA CYS A 13 -5.46 1.36 -8.09
C CYS A 13 -4.09 1.53 -8.76
N GLY A 14 -3.88 0.80 -9.85
CA GLY A 14 -2.79 1.00 -10.80
C GLY A 14 -3.13 2.05 -11.86
N LEU A 15 -2.14 2.38 -12.70
CA LEU A 15 -2.31 3.33 -13.80
C LEU A 15 -3.39 2.90 -14.80
N GLU A 16 -3.44 1.62 -15.14
CA GLU A 16 -4.40 1.05 -16.09
C GLU A 16 -5.85 1.10 -15.59
N GLU A 17 -6.03 1.13 -14.27
CA GLU A 17 -7.35 1.14 -13.63
C GLU A 17 -7.92 2.56 -13.47
N LEU A 18 -7.11 3.61 -13.64
CA LEU A 18 -7.50 5.00 -13.41
C LEU A 18 -8.71 5.44 -14.25
N ALA A 19 -8.81 4.99 -15.49
CA ALA A 19 -9.92 5.35 -16.37
C ALA A 19 -11.29 4.90 -15.80
N GLY A 20 -11.31 3.79 -15.04
CA GLY A 20 -12.52 3.24 -14.43
C GLY A 20 -13.03 3.99 -13.19
N HIS A 21 -12.35 5.03 -12.73
CA HIS A 21 -12.70 5.74 -11.50
C HIS A 21 -13.18 7.18 -11.68
N GLY A 22 -13.13 7.72 -12.91
CA GLY A 22 -13.48 9.13 -13.16
C GLY A 22 -14.90 9.54 -12.77
N ALA A 23 -15.86 8.61 -12.88
CA ALA A 23 -17.26 8.84 -12.51
C ALA A 23 -17.56 8.63 -11.00
N ARG A 24 -16.56 8.26 -10.18
CA ARG A 24 -16.77 7.86 -8.77
C ARG A 24 -16.72 9.02 -7.77
N GLY A 25 -16.80 10.26 -8.25
CA GLY A 25 -16.75 11.45 -7.38
C GLY A 25 -15.46 11.57 -6.59
N VAL A 26 -14.32 11.18 -7.18
CA VAL A 26 -13.00 11.31 -6.55
C VAL A 26 -12.71 12.79 -6.31
N SER A 27 -12.51 13.16 -5.04
CA SER A 27 -12.23 14.55 -4.63
C SER A 27 -10.74 14.80 -4.43
N HIS A 28 -9.99 13.76 -4.05
CA HIS A 28 -8.58 13.86 -3.67
C HIS A 28 -7.79 12.74 -4.33
N VAL A 29 -6.65 13.07 -4.93
CA VAL A 29 -5.77 12.12 -5.60
C VAL A 29 -4.34 12.27 -5.09
N LEU A 30 -3.77 11.16 -4.62
CA LEU A 30 -2.34 11.02 -4.38
C LEU A 30 -1.72 10.13 -5.46
N SER A 31 -0.88 10.73 -6.32
CA SER A 31 -0.24 10.07 -7.45
C SER A 31 1.22 9.77 -7.14
N LEU A 32 1.61 8.49 -7.14
CA LEU A 32 2.99 8.05 -6.90
C LEU A 32 3.57 7.49 -8.20
N LEU A 33 4.32 8.31 -8.91
CA LEU A 33 4.81 8.02 -10.26
C LEU A 33 6.31 7.73 -10.26
N ASP A 34 6.78 6.98 -11.25
CA ASP A 34 8.21 6.93 -11.52
C ASP A 34 8.70 8.31 -12.04
N PRO A 35 9.96 8.69 -11.78
CA PRO A 35 10.56 9.87 -12.39
C PRO A 35 10.44 9.85 -13.92
N GLY A 36 10.05 10.99 -14.50
CA GLY A 36 9.87 11.12 -15.96
C GLY A 36 8.53 10.59 -16.49
N THR A 37 7.73 9.85 -15.71
CA THR A 37 6.39 9.43 -16.16
C THR A 37 5.46 10.65 -16.31
N PRO A 38 4.83 10.88 -17.47
CA PRO A 38 3.90 11.99 -17.63
C PRO A 38 2.68 11.86 -16.70
N GLU A 39 2.01 12.98 -16.45
CA GLU A 39 0.74 12.95 -15.70
C GLU A 39 -0.29 12.09 -16.45
N PRO A 40 -1.02 11.19 -15.77
CA PRO A 40 -2.01 10.33 -16.42
C PRO A 40 -3.12 11.12 -17.09
N ALA A 41 -3.30 10.92 -18.39
CA ALA A 41 -4.36 11.55 -19.18
C ALA A 41 -5.78 11.16 -18.70
N ALA A 42 -5.92 10.04 -18.00
CA ALA A 42 -7.19 9.56 -17.43
C ALA A 42 -7.88 10.60 -16.53
N PHE A 43 -7.12 11.48 -15.87
CA PHE A 43 -7.67 12.52 -15.01
C PHE A 43 -8.46 13.60 -15.77
N THR A 44 -8.37 13.65 -17.10
CA THR A 44 -9.22 14.56 -17.92
C THR A 44 -10.70 14.19 -17.87
N ALA A 45 -11.02 12.92 -17.59
CA ALA A 45 -12.39 12.42 -17.44
C ALA A 45 -12.93 12.54 -16.00
N TYR A 46 -12.13 13.06 -15.06
CA TYR A 46 -12.54 13.22 -13.68
C TYR A 46 -13.23 14.57 -13.48
N GLY A 47 -14.16 14.64 -12.53
CA GLY A 47 -14.69 15.92 -12.04
C GLY A 47 -13.61 16.77 -11.35
N ALA A 48 -14.00 17.92 -10.78
CA ALA A 48 -13.08 18.74 -9.99
C ALA A 48 -12.48 17.93 -8.83
N HIS A 49 -11.14 17.88 -8.76
CA HIS A 49 -10.41 17.14 -7.74
C HIS A 49 -9.08 17.83 -7.42
N ALA A 50 -8.62 17.71 -6.18
CA ALA A 50 -7.27 18.09 -5.79
C ALA A 50 -6.32 16.93 -6.07
N ARG A 51 -5.15 17.22 -6.66
CA ARG A 51 -4.13 16.20 -6.97
C ARG A 51 -2.76 16.61 -6.44
N THR A 52 -2.13 15.69 -5.72
CA THR A 52 -0.71 15.76 -5.32
C THR A 52 0.05 14.65 -6.02
N THR A 53 1.16 14.99 -6.68
CA THR A 53 2.03 14.02 -7.36
C THR A 53 3.41 13.97 -6.71
N LEU A 54 3.84 12.78 -6.33
CA LEU A 54 5.21 12.49 -5.85
C LEU A 54 5.92 11.56 -6.84
N ARG A 55 7.23 11.72 -6.97
CA ARG A 55 8.03 11.06 -8.02
C ARG A 55 9.25 10.34 -7.44
N PHE A 56 9.14 9.02 -7.34
CA PHE A 56 10.20 8.12 -6.89
C PHE A 56 9.87 6.69 -7.33
N HIS A 57 10.89 5.88 -7.54
CA HIS A 57 10.76 4.50 -7.99
C HIS A 57 10.32 3.57 -6.85
N ASP A 58 9.70 2.46 -7.21
CA ASP A 58 9.28 1.43 -6.25
C ASP A 58 10.42 0.49 -5.82
N CYS A 59 11.52 1.03 -5.27
CA CYS A 59 12.67 0.23 -4.84
C CYS A 59 12.91 0.32 -3.32
N LEU A 60 13.75 -0.59 -2.82
CA LEU A 60 14.10 -0.70 -1.39
C LEU A 60 15.37 0.06 -1.02
N GLY A 61 16.09 0.59 -2.01
CA GLY A 61 17.36 1.26 -1.80
C GLY A 61 17.90 1.86 -3.09
N PRO A 62 19.04 2.55 -3.00
CA PRO A 62 19.70 3.15 -4.15
C PRO A 62 20.19 2.06 -5.13
N GLY A 63 20.26 2.43 -6.40
CA GLY A 63 20.79 1.63 -7.50
C GLY A 63 20.93 2.49 -8.75
N ASP A 64 21.60 1.97 -9.78
CA ASP A 64 21.85 2.75 -11.01
C ASP A 64 20.54 3.21 -11.65
N GLY A 65 20.38 4.54 -11.78
CA GLY A 65 19.17 5.17 -12.32
C GLY A 65 17.94 5.11 -11.42
N LEU A 66 18.04 4.54 -10.21
CA LEU A 66 16.93 4.44 -9.27
C LEU A 66 16.92 5.61 -8.28
N VAL A 67 15.73 6.16 -8.10
CA VAL A 67 15.39 7.17 -7.09
C VAL A 67 14.51 6.48 -6.06
N PRO A 68 15.05 5.97 -4.94
CA PRO A 68 14.25 5.27 -3.93
C PRO A 68 13.29 6.22 -3.20
N PRO A 69 12.27 5.67 -2.51
CA PRO A 69 11.58 6.45 -1.50
C PRO A 69 12.57 6.90 -0.42
N GLU A 70 12.39 8.12 0.04
CA GLU A 70 13.23 8.82 1.01
C GLU A 70 12.30 9.37 2.11
N PRO A 71 12.81 9.72 3.29
CA PRO A 71 12.00 10.29 4.37
C PRO A 71 11.11 11.45 3.91
N GLU A 72 11.61 12.33 3.05
CA GLU A 72 10.89 13.51 2.56
C GLU A 72 9.64 13.13 1.74
N HIS A 73 9.68 11.99 1.04
CA HIS A 73 8.52 11.48 0.30
C HIS A 73 7.41 11.04 1.26
N VAL A 74 7.77 10.39 2.37
CA VAL A 74 6.78 9.96 3.38
C VAL A 74 6.29 11.15 4.20
N ALA A 75 7.15 12.12 4.49
CA ALA A 75 6.74 13.39 5.10
C ALA A 75 5.71 14.12 4.22
N ALA A 76 5.92 14.17 2.90
CA ALA A 76 4.97 14.77 1.96
C ALA A 76 3.62 14.02 1.91
N ILE A 77 3.62 12.68 2.06
CA ILE A 77 2.38 11.90 2.20
C ILE A 77 1.64 12.28 3.49
N LEU A 78 2.38 12.45 4.60
CA LEU A 78 1.79 12.89 5.87
C LEU A 78 1.29 14.34 5.81
N ASP A 79 1.97 15.23 5.08
CA ASP A 79 1.48 16.59 4.81
C ASP A 79 0.20 16.58 3.99
N PHE A 80 0.15 15.74 2.96
CA PHE A 80 -1.06 15.51 2.19
C PHE A 80 -2.22 15.05 3.09
N GLY A 81 -1.98 14.08 3.97
CA GLY A 81 -3.00 13.59 4.90
C GLY A 81 -3.48 14.64 5.91
N ARG A 82 -2.60 15.53 6.38
CA ARG A 82 -2.99 16.70 7.22
C ARG A 82 -3.86 17.70 6.48
N ALA A 83 -3.68 17.82 5.17
CA ALA A 83 -4.42 18.76 4.32
C ALA A 83 -5.77 18.20 3.83
N LEU A 84 -6.07 16.92 4.07
CA LEU A 84 -7.38 16.35 3.75
C LEU A 84 -8.44 16.98 4.65
N ASP A 85 -9.36 17.75 4.07
CA ASP A 85 -10.49 18.34 4.77
C ASP A 85 -11.80 17.59 4.47
N GLY A 86 -12.56 17.32 5.54
CA GLY A 86 -13.96 16.89 5.43
C GLY A 86 -14.21 15.49 4.83
N ALA A 87 -15.44 15.30 4.34
CA ALA A 87 -15.91 14.09 3.70
C ALA A 87 -15.46 14.08 2.24
N GLY A 88 -14.83 13.00 1.77
CA GLY A 88 -14.41 12.92 0.38
C GLY A 88 -14.10 11.50 -0.08
N HIS A 89 -13.80 11.37 -1.36
CA HIS A 89 -13.26 10.14 -1.92
C HIS A 89 -11.79 10.36 -2.24
N LEU A 90 -10.93 9.68 -1.49
CA LEU A 90 -9.47 9.63 -1.68
C LEU A 90 -9.11 8.46 -2.60
N LEU A 91 -8.44 8.78 -3.70
CA LEU A 91 -7.80 7.80 -4.58
C LEU A 91 -6.28 7.89 -4.43
N VAL A 92 -5.63 6.78 -4.16
CA VAL A 92 -4.17 6.66 -4.13
C VAL A 92 -3.73 5.69 -5.20
N HIS A 93 -2.85 6.10 -6.12
CA HIS A 93 -2.38 5.22 -7.19
C HIS A 93 -0.88 5.24 -7.36
N CYS A 94 -0.38 4.18 -7.98
CA CYS A 94 0.97 4.07 -8.49
C CYS A 94 0.94 3.23 -9.77
N HIS A 95 2.08 2.73 -10.25
CA HIS A 95 2.14 1.94 -11.49
C HIS A 95 1.18 0.73 -11.48
N TYR A 96 1.35 -0.21 -10.54
CA TYR A 96 0.53 -1.44 -10.45
C TYR A 96 -0.56 -1.41 -9.36
N GLY A 97 -0.63 -0.33 -8.57
CA GLY A 97 -1.55 -0.28 -7.43
C GLY A 97 -1.26 -1.32 -6.34
N LEU A 98 -0.01 -1.80 -6.26
CA LEU A 98 0.39 -2.94 -5.44
C LEU A 98 1.23 -2.52 -4.21
N SER A 99 2.21 -1.62 -4.39
CA SER A 99 3.29 -1.39 -3.40
C SER A 99 3.39 0.05 -2.89
N ARG A 100 3.78 1.03 -3.72
CA ARG A 100 3.85 2.44 -3.27
C ARG A 100 2.50 2.97 -2.78
N SER A 101 1.43 2.74 -3.54
CA SER A 101 0.10 3.26 -3.23
C SER A 101 -0.50 2.61 -1.98
N THR A 102 -0.27 1.31 -1.78
CA THR A 102 -0.73 0.59 -0.59
C THR A 102 0.05 1.01 0.65
N ALA A 103 1.37 1.26 0.53
CA ALA A 103 2.17 1.83 1.62
C ALA A 103 1.73 3.26 1.98
N ALA A 104 1.45 4.09 0.98
CA ALA A 104 0.96 5.44 1.21
C ALA A 104 -0.42 5.43 1.89
N LEU A 105 -1.37 4.61 1.43
CA LEU A 105 -2.68 4.52 2.08
C LEU A 105 -2.57 3.99 3.51
N LEU A 106 -1.73 2.98 3.77
CA LEU A 106 -1.49 2.49 5.12
C LEU A 106 -0.90 3.57 6.04
N THR A 107 0.01 4.38 5.50
CA THR A 107 0.59 5.54 6.21
C THR A 107 -0.49 6.55 6.59
N LEU A 108 -1.41 6.85 5.67
CA LEU A 108 -2.52 7.76 5.91
C LEU A 108 -3.50 7.21 6.95
N PHE A 109 -3.81 5.92 6.92
CA PHE A 109 -4.60 5.27 7.97
C PHE A 109 -3.94 5.39 9.34
N ALA A 110 -2.64 5.07 9.42
CA ALA A 110 -1.90 5.17 10.67
C ALA A 110 -1.78 6.61 11.18
N GLN A 111 -1.77 7.60 10.29
CA GLN A 111 -1.80 9.00 10.68
C GLN A 111 -3.18 9.42 11.23
N ALA A 112 -4.26 9.00 10.56
CA ALA A 112 -5.62 9.37 10.91
C ALA A 112 -6.11 8.68 12.20
N GLU A 113 -5.63 7.47 12.47
CA GLU A 113 -6.08 6.62 13.58
C GLU A 113 -4.87 6.25 14.48
N PRO A 114 -4.34 7.20 15.27
CA PRO A 114 -3.18 6.96 16.14
C PRO A 114 -3.40 5.82 17.14
N ASP A 115 -4.63 5.62 17.62
CA ASP A 115 -4.95 4.60 18.61
C ASP A 115 -5.28 3.23 18.01
N ALA A 116 -5.45 3.13 16.68
CA ALA A 116 -5.73 1.86 16.02
C ALA A 116 -4.47 0.98 15.96
N SER A 117 -4.65 -0.33 16.13
CA SER A 117 -3.55 -1.29 16.04
C SER A 117 -3.07 -1.43 14.61
N ALA A 118 -1.75 -1.60 14.43
CA ALA A 118 -1.16 -1.83 13.11
C ALA A 118 -1.80 -3.01 12.35
N ALA A 119 -2.21 -4.06 13.07
CA ALA A 119 -2.89 -5.21 12.50
C ALA A 119 -4.26 -4.86 11.89
N ALA A 120 -5.08 -4.08 12.60
CA ALA A 120 -6.39 -3.65 12.11
C ALA A 120 -6.28 -2.74 10.89
N LEU A 121 -5.28 -1.84 10.88
CA LEU A 121 -5.02 -0.96 9.74
C LEU A 121 -4.59 -1.75 8.49
N VAL A 122 -3.72 -2.75 8.66
CA VAL A 122 -3.28 -3.64 7.59
C VAL A 122 -4.42 -4.51 7.08
N GLU A 123 -5.27 -5.05 7.96
CA GLU A 123 -6.45 -5.82 7.57
C GLU A 123 -7.41 -4.98 6.74
N ARG A 124 -7.70 -3.74 7.17
CA ARG A 124 -8.53 -2.81 6.41
C ARG A 124 -7.94 -2.50 5.03
N LEU A 125 -6.63 -2.26 4.95
CA LEU A 125 -5.95 -2.06 3.66
C LEU A 125 -6.09 -3.28 2.75
N HIS A 126 -5.88 -4.47 3.30
CA HIS A 126 -5.96 -5.72 2.55
C HIS A 126 -7.37 -5.99 2.02
N ALA A 127 -8.41 -5.68 2.81
CA ALA A 127 -9.80 -5.76 2.38
C ALA A 127 -10.16 -4.75 1.28
N LEU A 128 -9.47 -3.60 1.23
CA LEU A 128 -9.67 -2.57 0.21
C LEU A 128 -8.92 -2.87 -1.11
N ARG A 129 -7.73 -3.46 -1.04
CA ARG A 129 -6.90 -3.79 -2.19
C ARG A 129 -6.26 -5.16 -2.04
N GLU A 130 -6.62 -6.06 -2.95
CA GLU A 130 -6.03 -7.38 -3.03
C GLU A 130 -5.53 -7.67 -4.46
N PRO A 131 -4.25 -8.06 -4.64
CA PRO A 131 -3.20 -8.12 -3.62
C PRO A 131 -2.68 -6.72 -3.23
N ALA A 132 -2.43 -6.53 -1.94
CA ALA A 132 -1.63 -5.42 -1.40
C ALA A 132 -0.28 -5.94 -0.92
N TRP A 133 0.79 -5.26 -1.30
CA TRP A 133 2.18 -5.54 -0.91
C TRP A 133 2.90 -4.22 -0.57
N PRO A 134 2.60 -3.58 0.57
CA PRO A 134 3.15 -2.26 0.90
C PRO A 134 4.67 -2.22 0.88
N ASN A 135 5.25 -1.23 0.19
CA ASN A 135 6.69 -0.99 0.16
C ASN A 135 7.28 -0.86 1.58
N ALA A 136 8.09 -1.84 2.00
CA ALA A 136 8.62 -1.93 3.36
C ALA A 136 9.55 -0.77 3.74
N ARG A 137 10.25 -0.15 2.78
CA ARG A 137 11.08 1.04 3.03
C ARG A 137 10.21 2.23 3.40
N MET A 138 9.14 2.49 2.63
CA MET A 138 8.18 3.56 2.96
C MET A 138 7.54 3.33 4.33
N ILE A 139 7.14 2.08 4.61
CA ILE A 139 6.54 1.71 5.90
C ILE A 139 7.53 1.94 7.05
N GLY A 140 8.81 1.60 6.89
CA GLY A 140 9.82 1.86 7.91
C GLY A 140 9.95 3.36 8.24
N TYR A 141 9.90 4.24 7.24
CA TYR A 141 9.89 5.68 7.48
C TYR A 141 8.60 6.16 8.16
N ALA A 142 7.44 5.70 7.69
CA ALA A 142 6.15 6.07 8.27
C ALA A 142 6.05 5.65 9.74
N ASP A 143 6.49 4.43 10.05
CA ASP A 143 6.55 3.86 11.39
C ASP A 143 7.38 4.73 12.33
N ALA A 144 8.60 5.10 11.91
CA ALA A 144 9.46 5.99 12.68
C ALA A 144 8.88 7.41 12.86
N MET A 145 8.33 8.00 11.80
CA MET A 145 7.76 9.36 11.84
C MET A 145 6.49 9.47 12.68
N LEU A 146 5.72 8.39 12.77
CA LEU A 146 4.49 8.32 13.55
C LEU A 146 4.70 7.75 14.96
N GLY A 147 5.94 7.39 15.34
CA GLY A 147 6.23 6.81 16.64
C GLY A 147 5.53 5.48 16.89
N ARG A 148 5.52 4.60 15.88
CA ARG A 148 4.82 3.29 15.93
C ARG A 148 5.71 2.14 16.38
N ASP A 149 6.94 2.41 16.82
CA ASP A 149 7.86 1.45 17.45
C ASP A 149 8.05 0.12 16.71
N GLY A 150 8.00 0.15 15.38
CA GLY A 150 8.16 -1.01 14.50
C GLY A 150 6.88 -1.83 14.28
N GLU A 151 5.75 -1.45 14.87
CA GLU A 151 4.49 -2.20 14.80
C GLU A 151 3.91 -2.25 13.38
N LEU A 152 3.92 -1.14 12.64
CA LEU A 152 3.47 -1.09 11.25
C LEU A 152 4.34 -1.98 10.39
N SER A 153 5.66 -1.87 10.56
CA SER A 153 6.64 -2.69 9.85
C SER A 153 6.44 -4.18 10.12
N ALA A 154 6.16 -4.56 11.37
CA ALA A 154 5.88 -5.94 11.74
C ALA A 154 4.55 -6.45 11.15
N ALA A 155 3.50 -5.64 11.14
CA ALA A 155 2.22 -6.00 10.55
C ALA A 155 2.31 -6.18 9.02
N VAL A 156 3.05 -5.31 8.32
CA VAL A 156 3.27 -5.43 6.88
C VAL A 156 4.08 -6.68 6.52
N ARG A 157 5.12 -7.04 7.30
CA ARG A 157 5.85 -8.30 7.10
C ARG A 157 4.92 -9.52 7.19
N ARG A 158 3.97 -9.52 8.13
CA ARG A 158 2.97 -10.59 8.25
C ARG A 158 2.02 -10.63 7.05
N LEU A 159 1.60 -9.48 6.54
CA LEU A 159 0.82 -9.41 5.30
C LEU A 159 1.59 -9.98 4.11
N HIS A 160 2.88 -9.64 3.94
CA HIS A 160 3.70 -10.19 2.86
C HIS A 160 3.79 -11.72 2.95
N ALA A 161 4.04 -12.27 4.13
CA ALA A 161 4.05 -13.72 4.34
C ALA A 161 2.69 -14.37 4.01
N LEU A 162 1.58 -13.75 4.42
CA LEU A 162 0.23 -14.19 4.06
C LEU A 162 0.01 -14.17 2.54
N GLN A 163 0.42 -13.09 1.86
CA GLN A 163 0.27 -12.95 0.42
C GLN A 163 1.05 -14.02 -0.33
N LEU A 164 2.28 -14.36 0.07
CA LEU A 164 3.02 -15.45 -0.58
C LEU A 164 2.37 -16.82 -0.36
N ARG A 165 1.71 -17.03 0.77
CA ARG A 165 0.95 -18.26 1.02
C ARG A 165 -0.27 -18.38 0.11
N VAL A 166 -1.01 -17.29 -0.06
CA VAL A 166 -2.25 -17.27 -0.86
C VAL A 166 -1.93 -17.14 -2.36
N ARG A 167 -0.86 -16.43 -2.71
CA ARG A 167 -0.45 -16.07 -4.08
C ARG A 167 1.07 -16.25 -4.27
N PRO A 168 1.56 -17.50 -4.37
CA PRO A 168 2.99 -17.77 -4.51
C PRO A 168 3.63 -17.11 -5.74
N HIS A 169 2.87 -16.91 -6.82
CA HIS A 169 3.34 -16.24 -8.05
C HIS A 169 3.82 -14.80 -7.83
N LEU A 170 3.39 -14.13 -6.75
CA LEU A 170 3.90 -12.79 -6.41
C LEU A 170 5.40 -12.80 -6.12
N ALA A 171 5.95 -13.93 -5.65
CA ALA A 171 7.37 -14.04 -5.33
C ALA A 171 8.25 -13.82 -6.58
N GLU A 172 7.91 -14.46 -7.70
CA GLU A 172 8.63 -14.33 -8.96
C GLU A 172 8.49 -12.93 -9.54
N LEU A 173 7.27 -12.37 -9.54
CA LEU A 173 7.01 -11.01 -9.97
C LEU A 173 7.86 -10.00 -9.19
N LEU A 174 7.83 -10.07 -7.86
CA LEU A 174 8.54 -9.14 -6.99
C LEU A 174 10.05 -9.27 -7.11
N ARG A 175 10.60 -10.50 -7.22
CA ARG A 175 12.02 -10.70 -7.51
C ARG A 175 12.42 -10.07 -8.84
N GLY A 176 11.60 -10.24 -9.89
CA GLY A 176 11.82 -9.61 -11.21
C GLY A 176 11.79 -8.08 -11.17
N LEU A 177 11.03 -7.49 -10.24
CA LEU A 177 10.97 -6.04 -10.00
C LEU A 177 12.06 -5.53 -9.03
N GLY A 178 13.05 -6.36 -8.67
CA GLY A 178 14.11 -5.98 -7.73
C GLY A 178 13.66 -5.90 -6.26
N ARG A 179 12.51 -6.48 -5.92
CA ARG A 179 11.92 -6.52 -4.57
C ARG A 179 12.23 -7.81 -3.79
N GLY A 180 13.28 -8.52 -4.18
CA GLY A 180 13.63 -9.83 -3.61
C GLY A 180 13.77 -9.82 -2.09
N ALA A 181 14.36 -8.77 -1.50
CA ALA A 181 14.57 -8.72 -0.05
C ALA A 181 13.26 -8.78 0.77
N GLU A 182 12.15 -8.25 0.26
CA GLU A 182 10.84 -8.41 0.92
C GLU A 182 10.28 -9.82 0.81
N VAL A 183 10.51 -10.47 -0.33
CA VAL A 183 10.10 -11.85 -0.58
C VAL A 183 10.86 -12.79 0.36
N GLU A 184 12.18 -12.67 0.45
CA GLU A 184 13.01 -13.49 1.35
C GLU A 184 12.61 -13.31 2.81
N ALA A 185 12.33 -12.06 3.23
CA ALA A 185 11.87 -11.77 4.58
C ALA A 185 10.50 -12.40 4.87
N ALA A 186 9.58 -12.38 3.89
CA ALA A 186 8.25 -12.96 4.01
C ALA A 186 8.30 -14.50 4.06
N GLU A 187 9.10 -15.14 3.21
CA GLU A 187 9.33 -16.60 3.22
C GLU A 187 9.98 -17.05 4.54
N THR A 188 10.97 -16.31 5.03
CA THR A 188 11.62 -16.59 6.32
C THR A 188 10.65 -16.53 7.49
N LEU A 189 9.81 -15.47 7.53
CA LEU A 189 8.81 -15.31 8.58
C LEU A 189 7.80 -16.47 8.57
N TRP A 190 7.41 -16.93 7.38
CA TRP A 190 6.55 -18.09 7.25
C TRP A 190 7.18 -19.36 7.83
N VAL A 191 8.44 -19.65 7.50
CA VAL A 191 9.16 -20.82 8.03
C VAL A 191 9.20 -20.79 9.56
N ALA A 192 9.47 -19.62 10.15
CA ALA A 192 9.49 -19.44 11.60
C ALA A 192 8.11 -19.70 12.24
N CYS A 193 7.02 -19.24 11.62
CA CYS A 193 5.66 -19.48 12.11
C CYS A 193 5.16 -20.92 11.85
N ALA A 194 5.57 -21.55 10.74
CA ALA A 194 5.19 -22.92 10.41
C ALA A 194 5.84 -23.94 11.35
N GLY A 195 7.03 -23.64 11.90
CA GLY A 195 7.68 -24.42 12.96
C GLY A 195 6.96 -24.37 14.31
N SER A 196 5.91 -23.55 14.45
CA SER A 196 5.13 -23.37 15.68
C SER A 196 3.61 -23.51 15.50
N ALA A 197 3.13 -24.00 14.34
CA ALA A 197 1.70 -24.19 14.09
C ALA A 197 1.18 -25.56 14.60
N PRO A 198 0.04 -25.61 15.32
CA PRO A 198 -0.64 -26.87 15.61
C PRO A 198 -1.20 -27.49 14.32
N HIS A 199 -1.24 -28.82 14.28
CA HIS A 199 -1.73 -29.63 13.17
C HIS A 199 -3.09 -29.11 12.66
N LEU A 200 -3.19 -28.76 11.37
CA LEU A 200 -4.50 -28.54 10.75
C LEU A 200 -5.28 -29.86 10.75
N PRO A 201 -6.56 -29.89 11.16
CA PRO A 201 -7.38 -31.08 10.99
C PRO A 201 -7.54 -31.39 9.50
N ALA A 202 -7.30 -32.65 9.15
CA ALA A 202 -7.46 -33.16 7.80
C ALA A 202 -8.91 -32.92 7.30
N GLY A 203 -9.08 -32.24 6.16
CA GLY A 203 -10.40 -32.17 5.51
C GLY A 203 -10.74 -30.92 4.69
N VAL A 204 -9.91 -29.88 4.63
CA VAL A 204 -10.24 -28.69 3.82
C VAL A 204 -9.87 -28.93 2.35
N LYS A 205 -10.87 -29.15 1.49
CA LYS A 205 -10.73 -29.17 0.03
C LYS A 205 -10.43 -27.76 -0.50
N LEU A 206 -9.32 -27.62 -1.24
CA LEU A 206 -9.06 -26.45 -2.08
C LEU A 206 -10.00 -26.46 -3.30
N PRO A 207 -10.49 -25.30 -3.77
CA PRO A 207 -11.33 -25.25 -4.97
C PRO A 207 -10.51 -25.56 -6.22
N SER A 208 -11.07 -26.43 -7.07
CA SER A 208 -10.52 -26.81 -8.36
C SER A 208 -10.68 -25.66 -9.36
N PHE A 209 -9.59 -25.13 -9.90
CA PHE A 209 -9.64 -24.22 -11.04
C PHE A 209 -9.71 -25.03 -12.34
N HIS A 210 -10.74 -24.79 -13.16
CA HIS A 210 -10.73 -25.20 -14.56
C HIS A 210 -10.09 -24.07 -15.37
N THR A 211 -9.19 -24.48 -16.27
CA THR A 211 -8.53 -23.68 -17.33
C THR A 211 -9.51 -22.96 -18.23
#